data_AF-A0A3S5DMF8-F1
#
_entry.id   AF-A0A3S5DMF8-F1
#
_cell.length_a   1.000
_cell.length_b   1.000
_cell.length_c   1.000
_cell.angle_alpha   90.00
_cell.angle_beta   90.00
_cell.angle_gamma   90.00
#
_symmetry.space_group_name_H-M   'P 1'
#
loop_
_entity.id
_entity.type
_entity.pdbx_description
1 polymer ?
#
loop_
_entity_poly.entity_id
_entity_poly.type
_entity_poly.pdbx_seq_one_letter_code
_entity_poly.pdbx_strand_id
1 'polypeptide(L)'
;MSPLPLRQTFTPVKLLVAWQFGAKYYLLTKNNAGKFAKNLPRCDITHKYKAMAQEIELKFIVNHDAVDALRNHLHTLGGEHHAPSQLLNIYFETPDNWLRRHDMGLRIRGENGRYEMTMKIAGRVTGGLHQRPEYNVALSEPVLDLTQLPAEVWPDGKLPAGLASSVQPLFSTDFYREKWCLDVDGSRI
;
A
#
# COMPACT_ATOMS: atom_id res chain seq x y z
N MET A 1 -8.57 -23.94 24.83
CA MET A 1 -8.07 -22.64 24.34
C MET A 1 -9.10 -22.11 23.36
N SER A 2 -9.92 -21.18 23.83
CA SER A 2 -11.06 -20.64 23.05
C SER A 2 -10.59 -19.43 22.23
N PRO A 3 -10.99 -19.29 20.96
CA PRO A 3 -10.71 -18.09 20.19
C PRO A 3 -11.50 -16.90 20.78
N LEU A 4 -10.83 -15.76 20.93
CA LEU A 4 -11.42 -14.51 21.39
C LEU A 4 -12.47 -14.02 20.37
N PRO A 5 -13.73 -13.80 20.77
CA PRO A 5 -14.75 -13.26 19.87
C PRO A 5 -14.52 -11.77 19.68
N LEU A 6 -14.38 -11.32 18.43
CA LEU A 6 -14.48 -9.91 18.03
C LEU A 6 -15.93 -9.43 18.19
N ARG A 7 -16.32 -9.19 19.45
CA ARG A 7 -17.40 -8.27 19.84
C ARG A 7 -16.87 -7.18 20.78
N GLN A 8 -15.60 -6.81 20.64
CA GLN A 8 -15.16 -5.49 21.04
C GLN A 8 -15.29 -4.58 19.82
N THR A 9 -16.35 -3.77 19.86
CA THR A 9 -16.57 -2.63 18.98
C THR A 9 -15.40 -1.66 19.13
N PHE A 10 -14.33 -1.88 18.36
CA PHE A 10 -13.39 -0.82 18.07
C PHE A 10 -14.07 0.08 17.04
N THR A 11 -14.43 1.29 17.45
CA THR A 11 -14.81 2.36 16.54
C THR A 11 -13.54 3.14 16.24
N PRO A 12 -12.75 2.76 15.21
CA PRO A 12 -11.53 3.49 14.88
C PRO A 12 -11.84 4.97 14.65
N VAL A 13 -10.91 5.85 15.00
CA VAL A 13 -10.95 7.24 14.55
C VAL A 13 -10.97 7.20 13.02
N LYS A 14 -12.14 7.49 12.45
CA LYS A 14 -12.34 7.58 11.01
C LYS A 14 -11.64 8.86 10.56
N LEU A 15 -10.44 8.73 10.02
CA LEU A 15 -9.83 9.84 9.31
C LEU A 15 -10.66 10.06 8.06
N LEU A 16 -11.32 11.22 7.99
CA LEU A 16 -11.95 11.71 6.76
C LEU A 16 -10.85 11.84 5.72
N VAL A 17 -10.74 10.85 4.84
CA VAL A 17 -9.88 10.93 3.67
C VAL A 17 -10.54 11.94 2.74
N ALA A 18 -10.06 13.18 2.78
CA ALA A 18 -10.27 14.13 1.69
C ALA A 18 -9.81 13.43 0.40
N TRP A 19 -10.66 13.43 -0.63
CA TRP A 19 -10.49 12.68 -1.88
C TRP A 19 -9.03 12.74 -2.39
N GLN A 20 -8.31 11.64 -2.19
CA GLN A 20 -6.95 11.47 -2.68
C GLN A 20 -7.00 10.75 -4.02
N PHE A 21 -6.55 11.43 -5.07
CA PHE A 21 -6.29 10.81 -6.36
C PHE A 21 -4.84 10.33 -6.37
N GLY A 22 -4.63 9.04 -6.58
CA GLY A 22 -3.31 8.45 -6.74
C GLY A 22 -3.24 7.74 -8.08
N ALA A 23 -2.30 8.14 -8.93
CA ALA A 23 -1.89 7.31 -10.06
C ALA A 23 -0.90 6.28 -9.52
N LYS A 24 -1.23 4.99 -9.65
CA LYS A 24 -0.43 3.89 -9.11
C LYS A 24 0.15 3.08 -10.26
N TYR A 25 1.47 2.88 -10.26
CA TYR A 25 2.17 2.08 -11.26
C TYR A 25 2.92 0.94 -10.57
N TYR A 26 2.91 -0.24 -11.18
CA TYR A 26 3.69 -1.39 -10.72
C TYR A 26 4.83 -1.62 -11.70
N LEU A 27 6.08 -1.41 -11.26
CA LEU A 27 7.23 -1.93 -12.00
C LEU A 27 7.49 -3.37 -11.53
N LEU A 28 6.99 -4.34 -12.29
CA LEU A 28 7.49 -5.71 -12.20
C LEU A 28 8.86 -5.74 -12.87
N THR A 29 9.93 -5.79 -12.08
CA THR A 29 11.30 -5.90 -12.58
C THR A 29 11.57 -7.31 -13.14
N LYS A 30 10.89 -7.68 -14.22
CA LYS A 30 11.35 -8.75 -15.11
C LYS A 30 11.87 -8.11 -16.40
N ASN A 31 13.19 -8.19 -16.57
CA ASN A 31 13.94 -8.01 -17.82
C ASN A 31 14.10 -6.60 -18.39
N ASN A 32 14.79 -5.69 -17.69
CA ASN A 32 15.46 -4.56 -18.35
C ASN A 32 16.77 -4.13 -17.64
N ALA A 33 17.61 -5.10 -17.27
CA ALA A 33 18.94 -4.86 -16.68
C ALA A 33 19.99 -4.27 -17.67
N GLY A 34 19.58 -3.75 -18.83
CA GLY A 34 20.50 -3.48 -19.94
C GLY A 34 20.83 -2.02 -20.27
N LYS A 35 20.05 -1.01 -19.85
CA LYS A 35 20.17 0.32 -20.52
C LYS A 35 20.25 1.58 -19.65
N PHE A 36 20.12 1.52 -18.33
CA PHE A 36 20.17 2.74 -17.48
C PHE A 36 21.40 2.86 -16.57
N ALA A 37 22.34 1.91 -16.62
CA ALA A 37 23.48 1.85 -15.70
C ALA A 37 24.75 2.52 -16.23
N LYS A 38 24.69 3.77 -16.73
CA LYS A 38 25.92 4.44 -17.20
C LYS A 38 26.42 5.64 -16.40
N ASN A 39 25.63 6.32 -15.56
CA ASN A 39 26.12 7.54 -14.89
C ASN A 39 25.52 7.84 -13.49
N LEU A 40 25.34 6.83 -12.62
CA LEU A 40 25.02 7.06 -11.21
C LEU A 40 26.18 6.63 -10.31
N PRO A 41 26.57 7.44 -9.30
CA PRO A 41 27.60 7.05 -8.35
C PRO A 41 27.21 5.74 -7.67
N ARG A 42 28.15 4.78 -7.64
CA ARG A 42 28.00 3.48 -6.97
C ARG A 42 27.83 3.71 -5.46
N CYS A 43 26.59 3.83 -5.03
CA CYS A 43 26.21 3.47 -3.67
C CYS A 43 25.69 2.04 -3.74
N ASP A 44 26.36 1.16 -3.01
CA ASP A 44 26.27 -0.30 -3.09
C ASP A 44 25.00 -0.83 -2.39
N ILE A 45 23.82 -0.37 -2.85
CA ILE A 45 22.50 -0.74 -2.30
C ILE A 45 21.80 -1.76 -3.23
N THR A 46 22.33 -2.00 -4.43
CA THR A 46 21.63 -2.73 -5.50
C THR A 46 21.65 -4.26 -5.36
N HIS A 47 22.38 -4.84 -4.40
CA HIS A 47 22.45 -6.31 -4.25
C HIS A 47 21.45 -6.91 -3.24
N LYS A 48 20.85 -6.13 -2.33
CA LYS A 48 19.99 -6.68 -1.27
C LYS A 48 18.50 -6.82 -1.60
N TYR A 49 18.03 -6.22 -2.70
CA TYR A 49 16.59 -5.98 -2.92
C TYR A 49 16.03 -6.64 -4.19
N LYS A 50 16.54 -7.82 -4.55
CA LYS A 50 16.27 -8.47 -5.85
C LYS A 50 14.93 -9.22 -5.95
N ALA A 51 14.04 -9.14 -4.95
CA ALA A 51 12.77 -9.88 -4.93
C ALA A 51 11.55 -9.06 -4.44
N MET A 52 11.57 -7.73 -4.56
CA MET A 52 10.48 -6.89 -4.04
C MET A 52 9.60 -6.31 -5.15
N ALA A 53 8.28 -6.40 -4.98
CA ALA A 53 7.35 -5.60 -5.77
C ALA A 53 7.53 -4.13 -5.36
N GLN A 54 7.92 -3.29 -6.32
CA GLN A 54 8.08 -1.85 -6.10
C GLN A 54 6.82 -1.14 -6.55
N GLU A 55 6.11 -0.53 -5.60
CA GLU A 55 5.05 0.42 -5.88
C GLU A 55 5.68 1.79 -6.16
N ILE A 56 5.29 2.39 -7.28
CA ILE A 56 5.57 3.79 -7.60
C ILE A 56 4.21 4.47 -7.77
N GLU A 57 3.97 5.58 -7.09
CA GLU A 57 2.68 6.28 -7.19
C GLU A 57 2.86 7.80 -7.09
N LEU A 58 2.10 8.55 -7.88
CA LEU A 58 2.01 10.01 -7.79
C LEU A 58 0.66 10.39 -7.18
N LYS A 59 0.69 11.07 -6.04
CA LYS A 59 -0.50 11.48 -5.30
C LYS A 59 -0.80 12.97 -5.45
N PHE A 60 -2.06 13.26 -5.71
CA PHE A 60 -2.63 14.59 -5.71
C PHE A 60 -3.74 14.67 -4.68
N ILE A 61 -3.79 15.78 -3.95
CA ILE A 61 -4.97 16.16 -3.16
C ILE A 61 -5.87 16.95 -4.12
N VAL A 62 -7.13 16.55 -4.22
CA VAL A 62 -8.08 17.19 -5.11
C VAL A 62 -9.04 18.04 -4.29
N ASN A 63 -9.20 19.29 -4.72
CA ASN A 63 -10.23 20.15 -4.14
C ASN A 63 -11.60 19.51 -4.39
N HIS A 64 -12.45 19.49 -3.37
CA HIS A 64 -13.76 18.86 -3.41
C HIS A 64 -14.60 19.32 -4.62
N ASP A 65 -14.59 20.62 -4.90
CA ASP A 65 -15.38 21.21 -6.00
C ASP A 65 -14.86 20.85 -7.39
N ALA A 66 -13.64 20.30 -7.49
CA ALA A 66 -13.02 19.90 -8.74
C ALA A 66 -13.19 18.40 -9.06
N VAL A 67 -13.80 17.61 -8.16
CA VAL A 67 -13.89 16.15 -8.31
C VAL A 67 -14.65 15.75 -9.57
N ASP A 68 -15.80 16.37 -9.85
CA ASP A 68 -16.60 16.01 -11.02
C ASP A 68 -15.93 16.46 -12.32
N ALA A 69 -15.30 17.63 -12.33
CA ALA A 69 -14.53 18.11 -13.47
C ALA A 69 -13.35 17.16 -13.78
N LEU A 70 -12.63 16.71 -12.75
CA LEU A 70 -11.55 15.74 -12.89
C LEU A 70 -12.07 14.38 -13.39
N ARG A 71 -13.16 13.87 -12.81
CA ARG A 71 -13.78 12.60 -13.24
C ARG A 71 -14.14 12.66 -14.72
N ASN A 72 -14.82 13.72 -15.15
CA ASN A 72 -15.19 13.93 -16.54
C ASN A 72 -13.96 13.98 -17.45
N HIS A 73 -12.90 14.67 -17.03
CA HIS A 73 -11.64 14.70 -17.78
C HIS A 73 -11.00 13.31 -17.90
N LEU A 74 -10.94 12.52 -16.83
CA LEU A 74 -10.38 11.17 -16.84
C LEU A 74 -11.14 10.24 -17.80
N HIS A 75 -12.47 10.39 -17.91
CA HIS A 75 -13.27 9.64 -18.88
C HIS A 75 -12.89 9.94 -20.35
N THR A 76 -12.31 11.10 -20.65
CA THR A 76 -11.88 11.44 -22.01
C THR A 76 -10.57 10.78 -22.43
N LEU A 77 -9.83 10.18 -21.49
CA LEU A 77 -8.50 9.61 -21.74
C LEU A 77 -8.52 8.25 -22.46
N GLY A 78 -9.70 7.65 -22.69
CA GLY A 78 -9.85 6.49 -23.56
C GLY A 78 -9.35 5.15 -23.00
N GLY A 79 -9.14 5.02 -21.68
CA GLY A 79 -8.75 3.77 -21.04
C GLY A 79 -9.89 2.97 -20.40
N GLU A 80 -9.54 1.84 -19.78
CA GLU A 80 -10.49 0.96 -19.09
C GLU A 80 -10.95 1.60 -17.78
N HIS A 81 -12.25 1.89 -17.67
CA HIS A 81 -12.84 2.42 -16.46
C HIS A 81 -13.40 1.30 -15.57
N HIS A 82 -13.13 1.40 -14.27
CA HIS A 82 -13.79 0.60 -13.26
C HIS A 82 -14.55 1.51 -12.31
N ALA A 83 -15.84 1.21 -12.15
CA ALA A 83 -16.75 1.93 -11.27
C ALA A 83 -16.24 1.98 -9.82
N PRO A 84 -16.69 2.97 -9.02
CA PRO A 84 -16.30 3.09 -7.62
C PRO A 84 -16.58 1.82 -6.82
N SER A 85 -15.60 1.41 -6.02
CA SER A 85 -15.68 0.27 -5.09
C SER A 85 -15.27 0.71 -3.69
N GLN A 86 -15.98 0.25 -2.65
CA GLN A 86 -15.66 0.63 -1.28
C GLN A 86 -14.43 -0.15 -0.78
N LEU A 87 -13.47 0.58 -0.22
CA LEU A 87 -12.30 0.00 0.42
C LEU A 87 -12.30 0.34 1.91
N LEU A 88 -12.36 -0.69 2.73
CA LEU A 88 -12.24 -0.59 4.17
C LEU A 88 -10.83 -1.01 4.57
N ASN A 89 -10.08 -0.16 5.27
CA ASN A 89 -8.73 -0.48 5.69
C ASN A 89 -8.60 -0.27 7.19
N ILE A 90 -7.94 -1.19 7.88
CA ILE A 90 -7.55 -1.07 9.28
C ILE A 90 -6.03 -1.11 9.34
N TYR A 91 -5.43 -0.07 9.90
CA TYR A 91 -4.00 0.02 10.12
C TYR A 91 -3.67 -0.43 11.54
N PHE A 92 -2.59 -1.18 11.66
CA PHE A 92 -2.14 -1.76 12.92
C PHE A 92 -0.82 -1.13 13.33
N GLU A 93 -0.62 -0.99 14.64
CA GLU A 93 0.60 -0.44 15.22
C GLU A 93 0.80 -1.00 16.64
N THR A 94 2.02 -0.94 17.16
CA THR A 94 2.33 -1.27 18.55
C THR A 94 2.15 -0.04 19.45
N PRO A 95 1.93 -0.20 20.77
CA PRO A 95 1.78 0.94 21.69
C PRO A 95 2.97 1.92 21.68
N ASP A 96 4.17 1.44 21.34
CA ASP A 96 5.38 2.26 21.26
C ASP A 96 5.64 2.85 19.85
N ASN A 97 4.77 2.60 18.87
CA ASN A 97 4.91 3.02 17.46
C ASN A 97 6.08 2.37 16.72
N TRP A 98 6.30 1.07 16.93
CA TRP A 98 7.44 0.34 16.38
C TRP A 98 7.46 0.33 14.84
N LEU A 99 6.32 0.10 14.17
CA LEU A 99 6.26 0.08 12.71
C LEU A 99 6.57 1.47 12.15
N ARG A 100 5.98 2.52 12.73
CA ARG A 100 6.22 3.91 12.33
C ARG A 100 7.69 4.30 12.45
N ARG A 101 8.39 3.90 13.52
CA ARG A 101 9.83 4.19 13.68
C ARG A 101 10.72 3.54 12.62
N HIS A 102 10.23 2.50 11.94
CA HIS A 102 10.91 1.85 10.82
C HIS A 102 10.35 2.29 9.46
N ASP A 103 9.53 3.34 9.42
CA ASP A 103 8.81 3.80 8.22
C ASP A 103 7.98 2.68 7.55
N MET A 104 7.48 1.75 8.36
CA MET A 104 6.64 0.64 7.95
C MET A 104 5.17 0.95 8.16
N GLY A 105 4.31 0.34 7.35
CA GLY A 105 2.86 0.44 7.49
C GLY A 105 2.21 -0.93 7.24
N LEU A 106 1.51 -1.42 8.26
CA LEU A 106 0.76 -2.67 8.22
C LEU A 106 -0.74 -2.38 8.17
N ARG A 107 -1.45 -3.01 7.24
CA ARG A 107 -2.90 -2.94 7.19
C ARG A 107 -3.54 -4.25 6.77
N ILE A 108 -4.81 -4.38 7.11
CA ILE A 108 -5.75 -5.25 6.39
C ILE A 108 -6.67 -4.35 5.57
N ARG A 109 -6.86 -4.70 4.30
CA ARG A 109 -7.86 -4.12 3.41
C ARG A 109 -8.96 -5.13 3.17
N GLY A 110 -10.22 -4.68 3.27
CA GLY A 110 -11.41 -5.38 2.80
C GLY A 110 -11.96 -4.72 1.55
N GLU A 111 -12.34 -5.53 0.57
CA GLU A 111 -13.06 -5.13 -0.64
C GLU A 111 -14.04 -6.25 -1.02
N ASN A 112 -15.35 -5.97 -0.97
CA ASN A 112 -16.40 -6.93 -1.36
C ASN A 112 -16.25 -8.33 -0.74
N GLY A 113 -15.94 -8.38 0.57
CA GLY A 113 -15.75 -9.64 1.31
C GLY A 113 -14.41 -10.36 1.07
N ARG A 114 -13.53 -9.80 0.24
CA ARG A 114 -12.14 -10.26 0.10
C ARG A 114 -11.22 -9.45 1.01
N TYR A 115 -10.22 -10.10 1.57
CA TYR A 115 -9.27 -9.48 2.48
C TYR A 115 -7.83 -9.59 1.96
N GLU A 116 -7.05 -8.54 2.18
CA GLU A 116 -5.64 -8.49 1.84
C GLU A 116 -4.87 -7.84 2.98
N MET A 117 -3.82 -8.50 3.45
CA MET A 117 -2.81 -7.89 4.29
C MET A 117 -1.78 -7.18 3.42
N THR A 118 -1.48 -5.92 3.70
CA THR A 118 -0.38 -5.19 3.05
C THR A 118 0.66 -4.78 4.09
N MET A 119 1.93 -5.08 3.82
CA MET A 119 3.07 -4.47 4.49
C MET A 119 3.77 -3.52 3.52
N LYS A 120 3.83 -2.23 3.85
CA LYS A 120 4.70 -1.26 3.16
C LYS A 120 5.93 -1.04 4.02
N ILE A 121 7.11 -1.02 3.42
CA ILE A 121 8.36 -0.76 4.13
C ILE A 121 8.96 0.60 3.72
N ALA A 122 10.05 0.98 4.38
CA ALA A 122 10.77 2.21 4.10
C ALA A 122 11.10 2.33 2.61
N GLY A 123 10.91 3.53 2.07
CA GLY A 123 11.17 3.84 0.68
C GLY A 123 11.40 5.33 0.48
N ARG A 124 11.37 5.78 -0.77
CA ARG A 124 11.65 7.16 -1.13
C ARG A 124 10.37 7.95 -1.36
N VAL A 125 10.35 9.21 -0.90
CA VAL A 125 9.30 10.18 -1.23
C VAL A 125 9.97 11.42 -1.81
N THR A 126 9.44 11.95 -2.90
CA THR A 126 9.92 13.18 -3.53
C THR A 126 8.71 13.97 -4.05
N GLY A 127 8.28 14.98 -3.29
CA GLY A 127 7.00 15.65 -3.53
C GLY A 127 5.83 14.67 -3.39
N GLY A 128 4.92 14.64 -4.37
CA GLY A 128 3.82 13.68 -4.43
C GLY A 128 4.22 12.29 -4.93
N LEU A 129 5.47 12.07 -5.34
CA LEU A 129 5.95 10.78 -5.85
C LEU A 129 6.39 9.90 -4.68
N HIS A 130 5.73 8.75 -4.50
CA HIS A 130 6.08 7.73 -3.52
C HIS A 130 6.65 6.51 -4.23
N GLN A 131 7.75 5.99 -3.70
CA GLN A 131 8.39 4.76 -4.18
C GLN A 131 8.68 3.88 -2.98
N ARG A 132 7.86 2.84 -2.77
CA ARG A 132 7.99 1.97 -1.61
C ARG A 132 7.93 0.51 -2.03
N PRO A 133 8.78 -0.36 -1.46
CA PRO A 133 8.52 -1.78 -1.55
C PRO A 133 7.24 -2.11 -0.77
N GLU A 134 6.41 -2.95 -1.36
CA GLU A 134 5.19 -3.45 -0.72
C GLU A 134 5.05 -4.97 -0.89
N TYR A 135 4.43 -5.59 0.10
CA TYR A 135 4.06 -7.00 0.08
C TYR A 135 2.58 -7.15 0.37
N ASN A 136 1.88 -7.84 -0.52
CA ASN A 136 0.44 -8.08 -0.46
C ASN A 136 0.22 -9.59 -0.28
N VAL A 137 -0.55 -9.95 0.73
CA VAL A 137 -0.92 -11.33 1.04
C VAL A 137 -2.43 -11.42 1.08
N ALA A 138 -3.02 -12.29 0.26
CA ALA A 138 -4.45 -12.55 0.31
C ALA A 138 -4.79 -13.26 1.63
N LEU A 139 -5.87 -12.83 2.27
CA LEU A 139 -6.37 -13.43 3.51
C LEU A 139 -7.77 -14.02 3.29
N SER A 140 -8.03 -15.17 3.90
CA SER A 140 -9.37 -15.78 3.95
C SER A 140 -10.31 -15.04 4.91
N GLU A 141 -9.75 -14.42 5.94
CA GLU A 141 -10.45 -13.71 7.01
C GLU A 141 -9.68 -12.44 7.42
N PRO A 142 -10.32 -11.43 8.03
CA PRO A 142 -9.67 -10.17 8.39
C PRO A 142 -8.79 -10.29 9.66
N VAL A 143 -7.93 -11.30 9.71
CA VAL A 143 -7.00 -11.58 10.82
C VAL A 143 -5.57 -11.46 10.30
N LEU A 144 -4.71 -10.78 11.06
CA LEU A 144 -3.31 -10.64 10.69
C LEU A 144 -2.61 -11.99 10.82
N ASP A 145 -1.87 -12.35 9.78
CA ASP A 145 -0.93 -13.46 9.80
C ASP A 145 0.45 -12.99 9.35
N LEU A 146 1.20 -12.41 10.29
CA LEU A 146 2.53 -11.84 10.02
C LEU A 146 3.54 -12.90 9.56
N THR A 147 3.25 -14.19 9.75
CA THR A 147 4.15 -15.28 9.36
C THR A 147 4.20 -15.49 7.85
N GLN A 148 3.20 -15.01 7.11
CA GLN A 148 3.16 -15.05 5.65
C GLN A 148 4.01 -13.95 4.98
N LEU A 149 4.46 -12.95 5.74
CA LEU A 149 5.36 -11.94 5.22
C LEU A 149 6.79 -12.48 5.13
N PRO A 150 7.51 -12.22 4.02
CA PRO A 150 8.87 -12.71 3.87
C PRO A 150 9.82 -12.07 4.88
N ALA A 151 10.90 -12.78 5.19
CA ALA A 151 11.96 -12.33 6.09
C ALA A 151 12.49 -10.91 5.79
N GLU A 152 12.56 -10.56 4.50
CA GLU A 152 13.10 -9.31 3.97
C GLU A 152 12.31 -8.06 4.39
N VAL A 153 11.05 -8.19 4.82
CA VAL A 153 10.28 -7.02 5.28
C VAL A 153 10.77 -6.52 6.64
N TRP A 154 11.45 -7.38 7.40
CA TRP A 154 11.86 -7.08 8.76
C TRP A 154 13.28 -6.52 8.78
N PRO A 155 13.58 -5.49 9.60
CA PRO A 155 14.91 -4.88 9.68
C PRO A 155 16.04 -5.89 9.94
N ASP A 156 15.79 -6.87 10.83
CA ASP A 156 16.75 -7.90 11.20
C ASP A 156 16.61 -9.20 10.37
N GLY A 157 15.83 -9.18 9.28
CA GLY A 157 15.56 -10.36 8.45
C GLY A 157 14.69 -11.42 9.13
N LYS A 158 14.01 -11.09 10.24
CA LYS A 158 13.11 -11.99 10.97
C LYS A 158 11.99 -11.22 11.65
N LEU A 159 10.83 -11.86 11.79
CA LEU A 159 9.69 -11.32 12.54
C LEU A 159 10.12 -11.05 14.01
N PRO A 160 9.99 -9.81 14.52
CA PRO A 160 10.34 -9.52 15.91
C PRO A 160 9.48 -10.31 16.88
N ALA A 161 10.12 -10.88 17.90
CA ALA A 161 9.42 -11.65 18.93
C ALA A 161 8.38 -10.76 19.65
N GLY A 162 7.17 -11.29 19.81
CA GLY A 162 6.07 -10.56 20.46
C GLY A 162 5.35 -9.53 19.59
N LEU A 163 5.84 -9.23 18.37
CA LEU A 163 5.20 -8.23 17.50
C LEU A 163 3.73 -8.59 17.22
N ALA A 164 3.47 -9.85 16.83
CA ALA A 164 2.13 -10.36 16.54
C ALA A 164 1.14 -10.20 17.71
N SER A 165 1.62 -10.30 18.96
CA SER A 165 0.78 -10.13 20.15
C SER A 165 0.63 -8.66 20.57
N SER A 166 1.54 -7.79 20.13
CA SER A 166 1.58 -6.38 20.53
C SER A 166 0.84 -5.45 19.58
N VAL A 167 0.71 -5.82 18.30
CA VAL A 167 0.03 -4.99 17.30
C VAL A 167 -1.46 -4.89 17.62
N GLN A 168 -1.98 -3.68 17.56
CA GLN A 168 -3.38 -3.36 17.78
C GLN A 168 -3.91 -2.48 16.65
N PRO A 169 -5.21 -2.53 16.34
CA PRO A 169 -5.83 -1.55 15.46
C PRO A 169 -5.56 -0.13 15.98
N LEU A 170 -5.00 0.73 15.13
CA LEU A 170 -4.71 2.12 15.47
C LEU A 170 -5.73 3.08 14.85
N PHE A 171 -5.95 2.98 13.54
CA PHE A 171 -6.90 3.81 12.81
C PHE A 171 -7.46 3.08 11.59
N SER A 172 -8.49 3.64 10.98
CA SER A 172 -9.06 3.11 9.73
C SER A 172 -9.16 4.18 8.65
N THR A 173 -9.22 3.71 7.41
CA THR A 173 -9.59 4.54 6.25
C THR A 173 -10.71 3.84 5.49
N ASP A 174 -11.75 4.59 5.18
CA ASP A 174 -12.96 4.12 4.49
C ASP A 174 -13.30 5.12 3.40
N PHE A 175 -13.12 4.69 2.15
CA PHE A 175 -13.33 5.53 0.96
C PHE A 175 -13.72 4.66 -0.23
N TYR A 176 -14.32 5.31 -1.23
CA TYR A 176 -14.60 4.70 -2.52
C TYR A 176 -13.42 4.92 -3.47
N ARG A 177 -12.98 3.86 -4.15
CA ARG A 177 -11.95 3.92 -5.18
C ARG A 177 -12.58 3.68 -6.54
N GLU A 178 -12.48 4.69 -7.39
CA GLU A 178 -12.74 4.63 -8.82
C GLU A 178 -11.39 4.49 -9.55
N LYS A 179 -11.34 3.74 -10.66
CA LYS A 179 -10.08 3.47 -11.37
C LYS A 179 -10.24 3.72 -12.87
N TRP A 180 -9.20 4.29 -13.47
CA TRP A 180 -9.01 4.34 -14.91
C TRP A 180 -7.66 3.71 -15.20
N CYS A 181 -7.64 2.70 -16.08
CA CYS A 181 -6.44 2.02 -16.50
C CYS A 181 -6.06 2.48 -17.91
N LEU A 182 -4.90 3.09 -18.06
CA LEU A 182 -4.45 3.73 -19.29
C LEU A 182 -3.20 3.02 -19.82
N ASP A 183 -3.05 2.97 -21.14
CA ASP A 183 -1.80 2.57 -21.78
C ASP A 183 -1.03 3.83 -22.22
N VAL A 184 0.15 4.04 -21.65
CA VAL A 184 1.03 5.19 -21.92
C VAL A 184 2.42 4.67 -22.22
N ASP A 185 2.93 4.93 -23.43
CA ASP A 185 4.27 4.55 -23.89
C ASP A 185 4.61 3.06 -23.67
N GLY A 186 3.62 2.18 -23.88
CA GLY A 186 3.76 0.73 -23.69
C GLY A 186 3.71 0.28 -22.23
N SER A 187 3.41 1.18 -21.30
CA SER A 187 3.16 0.88 -19.88
C SER A 187 1.67 0.98 -19.58
N ARG A 188 1.16 0.04 -18.78
CA ARG A 188 -0.22 0.07 -18.29
C ARG A 188 -0.25 0.65 -16.88
N ILE A 189 -0.96 1.76 -16.71
CA ILE A 189 -1.05 2.56 -15.48
C ILE A 189 -2.47 2.67 -14.96
#